data_AF-A0A971PKL6-F1
#
_entry.id   AF-A0A971PKL6-F1
#
_cell.length_a   1.000
_cell.length_b   1.000
_cell.length_c   1.000
_cell.angle_alpha   90.00
_cell.angle_beta   90.00
_cell.angle_gamma   90.00
#
_symmetry.space_group_name_H-M   'P 1'
#
loop_
_entity.id
_entity.type
_entity.pdbx_description
1 polymer ?
#
loop_
_entity_poly.entity_id
_entity_poly.type
_entity_poly.pdbx_seq_one_letter_code
_entity_poly.pdbx_strand_id
1 'polypeptide(L)'
;MFRHDARHTGRSTCEGPSACLLKWSYTTGVITASAAVGTNNSVYIGTDDCVFSFTHTGALQWTYNVDLLNNTASPAVDENNGIRFGAADNCLYAFDSAHVLSWSYETGEELVGAPTMGSDGRICIGSMDNRLYQMTSSGVLTWSYQSGNDIYGSPAIDTADAVYFGSADSRIYALSSDGTLTWSYDTGVIAQSSPAVTVNGRVFVGTLVNVLYAVDSDGSLAWSYRTGKAIYSSPALTTGGDVCIGSDDNRLYALKIIAGTLKWSYQTGGTLRITSPAIGSSGNVYIGSSDNSIYAVDSGGALLWTFLTGAGVESSPIIGSDGLVYVGSMDNNFYCIGQAPTPTPTEAPVVPTATPTPTRTPTRTPTATPVPQAEVVLNGTEFSAGQRFKAEFRLNRSVERLFTAYAVVVLPDKSMLNCLTLGPEIVPVASNVPRLDPMTYPLMDLEVPAGIPGSYEVMAGFFDPSQPITKPEDAFLLARSPFTVR
;
A
#
# COMPACT_ATOMS: atom_id res chain seq x y z
N MET A 1 -2.32 13.73 -1.27
CA MET A 1 -0.96 13.97 -1.81
C MET A 1 0.07 13.11 -1.08
N PHE A 2 1.32 13.01 -1.60
CA PHE A 2 2.45 12.35 -0.92
C PHE A 2 2.53 12.80 0.55
N ARG A 3 2.66 11.84 1.48
CA ARG A 3 2.75 12.09 2.94
C ARG A 3 1.56 12.89 3.51
N HIS A 4 0.38 12.73 2.91
CA HIS A 4 -0.92 13.25 3.37
C HIS A 4 -1.13 14.78 3.30
N ASP A 5 -0.11 15.60 3.58
CA ASP A 5 -0.22 17.07 3.54
C ASP A 5 1.01 17.76 2.94
N ALA A 6 0.91 19.07 2.70
CA ALA A 6 1.96 19.86 2.06
C ALA A 6 3.26 19.93 2.87
N ARG A 7 3.20 19.71 4.18
CA ARG A 7 4.36 19.69 5.09
C ARG A 7 5.00 18.32 5.21
N HIS A 8 4.47 17.34 4.48
CA HIS A 8 4.85 15.94 4.49
C HIS A 8 4.85 15.32 5.88
N THR A 9 3.87 15.67 6.71
CA THR A 9 3.81 15.10 8.07
C THR A 9 3.57 13.59 8.06
N GLY A 10 3.09 13.02 6.96
CA GLY A 10 2.71 11.60 6.89
C GLY A 10 1.48 11.26 7.73
N ARG A 11 0.82 12.28 8.31
CA ARG A 11 -0.22 12.12 9.32
C ARG A 11 -1.61 12.17 8.71
N SER A 12 -2.38 11.13 8.97
CA SER A 12 -3.81 11.08 8.69
C SER A 12 -4.65 11.57 9.88
N THR A 13 -5.84 12.07 9.58
CA THR A 13 -6.89 12.32 10.57
C THR A 13 -7.59 11.03 11.01
N CYS A 14 -7.37 9.93 10.30
CA CYS A 14 -7.92 8.61 10.56
C CYS A 14 -6.85 7.67 11.16
N GLU A 15 -7.27 6.61 11.85
CA GLU A 15 -6.35 5.72 12.57
C GLU A 15 -5.62 4.72 11.68
N GLY A 16 -6.26 4.30 10.58
CA GLY A 16 -5.89 3.04 9.94
C GLY A 16 -6.33 1.82 10.77
N PRO A 17 -6.12 0.60 10.25
CA PRO A 17 -6.54 -0.62 10.93
C PRO A 17 -5.55 -1.05 12.03
N SER A 18 -6.08 -1.38 13.20
CA SER A 18 -5.35 -1.99 14.32
C SER A 18 -5.23 -3.52 14.21
N ALA A 19 -5.99 -4.14 13.31
CA ALA A 19 -5.86 -5.56 12.96
C ALA A 19 -6.03 -5.73 11.45
N CYS A 20 -5.21 -6.58 10.85
CA CYS A 20 -5.07 -6.70 9.40
C CYS A 20 -6.21 -7.51 8.76
N LEU A 21 -6.90 -6.91 7.78
CA LEU A 21 -7.79 -7.59 6.85
C LEU A 21 -7.55 -7.06 5.43
N LEU A 22 -7.10 -7.92 4.51
CA LEU A 22 -7.05 -7.59 3.09
C LEU A 22 -8.48 -7.33 2.58
N LYS A 23 -8.74 -6.10 2.11
CA LYS A 23 -10.03 -5.71 1.53
C LYS A 23 -10.09 -6.01 0.05
N TRP A 24 -9.03 -5.66 -0.67
CA TRP A 24 -8.86 -5.95 -2.08
C TRP A 24 -7.40 -5.76 -2.47
N SER A 25 -7.03 -6.33 -3.61
CA SER A 25 -5.76 -6.07 -4.30
C SER A 25 -6.00 -5.92 -5.79
N TYR A 26 -5.19 -5.13 -6.48
CA TYR A 26 -5.28 -4.94 -7.92
C TYR A 26 -3.89 -5.07 -8.56
N THR A 27 -3.78 -5.85 -9.63
CA THR A 27 -2.52 -6.04 -10.37
C THR A 27 -2.36 -4.95 -11.43
N THR A 28 -1.32 -4.14 -11.31
CA THR A 28 -0.99 -3.06 -12.27
C THR A 28 0.30 -3.37 -13.03
N GLY A 29 1.38 -3.58 -12.28
CA GLY A 29 2.79 -3.48 -12.69
C GLY A 29 3.62 -3.06 -11.48
N VAL A 30 4.95 -3.00 -11.57
CA VAL A 30 5.80 -2.66 -10.43
C VAL A 30 5.43 -1.30 -9.85
N ILE A 31 5.29 -1.23 -8.53
CA ILE A 31 4.86 -0.01 -7.83
C ILE A 31 5.92 0.41 -6.82
N THR A 32 6.61 1.50 -7.14
CA THR A 32 7.55 2.17 -6.23
C THR A 32 7.02 3.53 -5.77
N ALA A 33 6.15 4.17 -6.57
CA ALA A 33 5.50 5.42 -6.23
C ALA A 33 4.51 5.26 -5.06
N SER A 34 4.39 6.32 -4.27
CA SER A 34 3.44 6.39 -3.16
C SER A 34 2.06 6.81 -3.67
N ALA A 35 1.01 6.24 -3.12
CA ALA A 35 -0.36 6.60 -3.48
C ALA A 35 -0.76 7.98 -2.93
N ALA A 36 -1.75 8.60 -3.57
CA ALA A 36 -2.49 9.74 -3.05
C ALA A 36 -3.98 9.42 -2.94
N VAL A 37 -4.63 9.93 -1.90
CA VAL A 37 -6.08 9.80 -1.71
C VAL A 37 -6.74 11.16 -1.94
N GLY A 38 -7.79 11.19 -2.76
CA GLY A 38 -8.63 12.34 -3.04
C GLY A 38 -9.78 12.51 -2.04
N THR A 39 -10.48 13.64 -2.10
CA THR A 39 -11.57 14.01 -1.18
C THR A 39 -12.81 13.12 -1.33
N ASN A 40 -12.95 12.44 -2.47
CA ASN A 40 -14.01 11.48 -2.77
C ASN A 40 -13.63 10.03 -2.40
N ASN A 41 -12.53 9.82 -1.65
CA ASN A 41 -11.91 8.52 -1.37
C ASN A 41 -11.43 7.77 -2.63
N SER A 42 -11.26 8.44 -3.77
CA SER A 42 -10.51 7.87 -4.89
C SER A 42 -9.04 7.80 -4.52
N VAL A 43 -8.39 6.74 -4.94
CA VAL A 43 -6.98 6.47 -4.67
C VAL A 43 -6.23 6.45 -5.99
N TYR A 44 -5.15 7.21 -6.05
CA TYR A 44 -4.35 7.44 -7.23
C TYR A 44 -2.95 6.90 -7.01
N ILE A 45 -2.42 6.19 -7.99
CA ILE A 45 -1.09 5.60 -7.88
C ILE A 45 -0.37 5.63 -9.22
N GLY A 46 0.91 5.98 -9.16
CA GLY A 46 1.84 5.89 -10.29
C GLY A 46 2.51 4.51 -10.35
N THR A 47 2.83 4.08 -11.56
CA THR A 47 3.64 2.90 -11.88
C THR A 47 4.71 3.30 -12.90
N ASP A 48 5.47 2.34 -13.43
CA ASP A 48 6.53 2.61 -14.40
C ASP A 48 6.05 3.31 -15.68
N ASP A 49 4.82 3.02 -16.14
CA ASP A 49 4.29 3.54 -17.41
C ASP A 49 2.86 4.10 -17.31
N CYS A 50 2.20 3.93 -16.17
CA CYS A 50 0.79 4.28 -16.01
C CYS A 50 0.51 4.99 -14.69
N VAL A 51 -0.47 5.91 -14.71
CA VAL A 51 -1.15 6.40 -13.52
C VAL A 51 -2.54 5.76 -13.47
N PHE A 52 -2.87 5.15 -12.34
CA PHE A 52 -4.16 4.51 -12.09
C PHE A 52 -4.98 5.32 -11.06
N SER A 53 -6.30 5.26 -11.21
CA SER A 53 -7.25 5.71 -10.19
C SER A 53 -8.22 4.59 -9.84
N PHE A 54 -8.47 4.39 -8.56
CA PHE A 54 -9.39 3.39 -8.02
C PHE A 54 -10.39 4.04 -7.06
N THR A 55 -11.60 3.50 -7.00
CA THR A 55 -12.49 3.77 -5.87
C THR A 55 -11.91 3.16 -4.59
N HIS A 56 -12.34 3.64 -3.42
CA HIS A 56 -12.00 3.00 -2.14
C HIS A 56 -12.38 1.51 -2.04
N THR A 57 -13.31 1.04 -2.87
CA THR A 57 -13.71 -0.37 -2.97
C THR A 57 -12.86 -1.20 -3.94
N GLY A 58 -11.87 -0.59 -4.61
CA GLY A 58 -10.95 -1.27 -5.52
C GLY A 58 -11.40 -1.30 -6.98
N ALA A 59 -12.46 -0.59 -7.35
CA ALA A 59 -12.90 -0.52 -8.75
C ALA A 59 -12.03 0.48 -9.52
N LEU A 60 -11.45 0.05 -10.64
CA LEU A 60 -10.68 0.93 -11.53
C LEU A 60 -11.60 2.02 -12.12
N GLN A 61 -11.21 3.29 -11.96
CA GLN A 61 -11.94 4.45 -12.45
C GLN A 61 -11.31 5.05 -13.71
N TRP A 62 -9.98 5.09 -13.76
CA TRP A 62 -9.25 5.77 -14.81
C TRP A 62 -7.80 5.28 -14.88
N THR A 63 -7.24 5.35 -16.09
CA THR A 63 -5.84 5.06 -16.39
C THR A 63 -5.29 6.09 -17.37
N TYR A 64 -4.05 6.48 -17.18
CA TYR A 64 -3.30 7.27 -18.15
C TYR A 64 -1.92 6.68 -18.35
N ASN A 65 -1.60 6.38 -19.60
CA ASN A 65 -0.30 5.87 -19.98
C ASN A 65 0.59 7.06 -20.29
N VAL A 66 1.74 7.13 -19.65
CA VAL A 66 2.81 8.03 -20.06
C VAL A 66 3.59 7.28 -21.12
N ASP A 67 3.59 7.78 -22.35
CA ASP A 67 4.32 7.12 -23.44
C ASP A 67 5.82 7.09 -23.06
N LEU A 68 6.40 5.88 -22.97
CA LEU A 68 7.77 5.49 -22.55
C LEU A 68 7.82 4.88 -21.14
N LEU A 69 8.67 3.86 -20.98
CA LEU A 69 8.90 3.05 -19.76
C LEU A 69 9.55 3.87 -18.62
N ASN A 70 8.88 4.94 -18.22
CA ASN A 70 9.47 6.11 -17.58
C ASN A 70 8.69 6.43 -16.30
N ASN A 71 9.21 5.87 -15.21
CA ASN A 71 8.78 6.00 -13.81
C ASN A 71 7.95 7.26 -13.53
N THR A 72 6.68 7.07 -13.15
CA THR A 72 5.84 8.19 -12.74
C THR A 72 6.09 8.52 -11.27
N ALA A 73 6.32 9.80 -10.98
CA ALA A 73 6.43 10.26 -9.60
C ALA A 73 5.11 10.03 -8.86
N SER A 74 5.19 10.01 -7.53
CA SER A 74 3.99 9.87 -6.70
C SER A 74 2.99 10.99 -7.01
N PRO A 75 1.72 10.69 -7.33
CA PRO A 75 0.76 11.72 -7.68
C PRO A 75 0.42 12.61 -6.48
N ALA A 76 0.02 13.84 -6.77
CA ALA A 76 -0.64 14.73 -5.84
C ALA A 76 -2.06 15.00 -6.33
N VAL A 77 -2.99 15.13 -5.39
CA VAL A 77 -4.42 15.29 -5.68
C VAL A 77 -4.91 16.51 -4.91
N ASP A 78 -5.56 17.43 -5.62
CA ASP A 78 -6.12 18.65 -5.04
C ASP A 78 -7.52 18.41 -4.44
N GLU A 79 -8.08 19.42 -3.79
CA GLU A 79 -9.40 19.33 -3.14
C GLU A 79 -10.55 19.02 -4.11
N ASN A 80 -10.38 19.34 -5.39
CA ASN A 80 -11.33 19.07 -6.46
C ASN A 80 -11.10 17.71 -7.13
N ASN A 81 -10.14 16.92 -6.66
CA ASN A 81 -9.68 15.66 -7.27
C ASN A 81 -8.96 15.85 -8.62
N GLY A 82 -8.42 17.03 -8.89
CA GLY A 82 -7.44 17.24 -9.94
C GLY A 82 -6.10 16.59 -9.57
N ILE A 83 -5.44 15.96 -10.54
CA ILE A 83 -4.22 15.18 -10.32
C ILE A 83 -3.03 15.93 -10.87
N ARG A 84 -1.90 15.90 -10.16
CA ARG A 84 -0.60 16.38 -10.62
C ARG A 84 0.43 15.27 -10.45
N PHE A 85 1.27 15.03 -11.44
CA PHE A 85 2.40 14.11 -11.29
C PHE A 85 3.53 14.52 -12.24
N GLY A 86 4.77 14.37 -11.77
CA GLY A 86 5.95 14.42 -12.64
C GLY A 86 6.18 13.07 -13.29
N ALA A 87 6.85 13.06 -14.42
CA ALA A 87 7.26 11.84 -15.12
C ALA A 87 8.68 11.97 -15.66
N ALA A 88 9.24 10.83 -16.08
CA ALA A 88 10.62 10.78 -16.55
C ALA A 88 10.84 11.29 -17.99
N ASP A 89 9.79 11.82 -18.61
CA ASP A 89 9.83 12.60 -19.85
C ASP A 89 10.00 14.11 -19.61
N ASN A 90 10.47 14.48 -18.41
CA ASN A 90 10.72 15.83 -17.94
C ASN A 90 9.45 16.69 -17.77
N CYS A 91 8.25 16.09 -17.87
CA CYS A 91 7.00 16.82 -17.85
C CYS A 91 6.26 16.70 -16.51
N LEU A 92 5.79 17.84 -16.00
CA LEU A 92 4.75 17.90 -14.98
C LEU A 92 3.39 17.91 -15.68
N TYR A 93 2.56 16.92 -15.38
CA TYR A 93 1.22 16.80 -15.93
C TYR A 93 0.15 17.26 -14.95
N ALA A 94 -0.92 17.84 -15.49
CA ALA A 94 -2.08 18.24 -14.73
C ALA A 94 -3.39 17.78 -15.36
N PHE A 95 -4.16 17.03 -14.60
CA PHE A 95 -5.49 16.57 -14.96
C PHE A 95 -6.54 17.24 -14.09
N ASP A 96 -7.70 17.51 -14.67
CA ASP A 96 -8.87 17.97 -13.91
C ASP A 96 -9.60 16.81 -13.23
N SER A 97 -10.68 17.14 -12.52
CA SER A 97 -11.53 16.16 -11.83
C SER A 97 -12.29 15.23 -12.77
N ALA A 98 -12.36 15.55 -14.07
CA ALA A 98 -12.92 14.69 -15.11
C ALA A 98 -11.83 13.82 -15.77
N HIS A 99 -10.60 13.87 -15.24
CA HIS A 99 -9.42 13.19 -15.73
C HIS A 99 -9.05 13.57 -17.17
N VAL A 100 -9.31 14.82 -17.55
CA VAL A 100 -8.87 15.42 -18.81
C VAL A 100 -7.59 16.20 -18.57
N LEU A 101 -6.59 16.00 -19.45
CA LEU A 101 -5.35 16.75 -19.41
C LEU A 101 -5.65 18.25 -19.57
N SER A 102 -5.42 19.00 -18.49
CA SER A 102 -5.62 20.44 -18.44
C SER A 102 -4.42 21.19 -19.00
N TRP A 103 -3.22 20.78 -18.60
CA TRP A 103 -1.95 21.35 -19.06
C TRP A 103 -0.79 20.40 -18.75
N SER A 104 0.33 20.61 -19.43
CA SER A 104 1.64 20.04 -19.08
C SER A 104 2.69 21.14 -19.07
N TYR A 105 3.78 20.92 -18.36
CA TYR A 105 4.93 21.82 -18.31
C TYR A 105 6.24 21.03 -18.36
N GLU A 106 7.08 21.38 -19.33
CA GLU A 106 8.37 20.73 -19.55
C GLU A 106 9.46 21.42 -18.71
N THR A 107 10.16 20.62 -17.92
CA THR A 107 11.36 21.00 -17.15
C THR A 107 12.64 20.60 -17.89
N GLY A 108 13.82 20.94 -17.36
CA GLY A 108 15.08 20.64 -18.04
C GLY A 108 15.45 19.16 -18.05
N GLU A 109 15.07 18.42 -17.01
CA GLU A 109 15.39 17.00 -16.78
C GLU A 109 14.29 16.34 -15.91
N GLU A 110 14.48 15.05 -15.61
CA GLU A 110 13.53 14.18 -14.95
C GLU A 110 12.90 14.74 -13.65
N LEU A 111 11.62 14.42 -13.43
CA LEU A 111 10.86 14.74 -12.23
C LEU A 111 10.59 13.46 -11.42
N VAL A 112 11.49 13.13 -10.50
CA VAL A 112 11.39 11.92 -9.66
C VAL A 112 10.51 12.13 -8.42
N GLY A 113 10.60 13.32 -7.83
CA GLY A 113 9.86 13.70 -6.63
C GLY A 113 8.38 13.98 -6.90
N ALA A 114 7.54 13.82 -5.86
CA ALA A 114 6.13 14.16 -5.93
C ALA A 114 5.93 15.69 -5.98
N PRO A 115 5.00 16.22 -6.80
CA PRO A 115 4.58 17.60 -6.68
C PRO A 115 3.90 17.84 -5.32
N THR A 116 4.14 19.01 -4.73
CA THR A 116 3.50 19.45 -3.49
C THR A 116 2.62 20.65 -3.78
N MET A 117 1.37 20.59 -3.35
CA MET A 117 0.39 21.66 -3.51
C MET A 117 0.20 22.45 -2.23
N GLY A 118 0.26 23.78 -2.34
CA GLY A 118 -0.12 24.68 -1.26
C GLY A 118 -1.63 24.86 -1.18
N SER A 119 -2.12 25.44 -0.08
CA SER A 119 -3.57 25.67 0.13
C SER A 119 -4.21 26.66 -0.85
N ASP A 120 -3.41 27.46 -1.55
CA ASP A 120 -3.85 28.38 -2.60
C ASP A 120 -3.76 27.77 -4.01
N GLY A 121 -3.46 26.48 -4.11
CA GLY A 121 -3.34 25.75 -5.38
C GLY A 121 -2.00 25.95 -6.08
N ARG A 122 -1.01 26.62 -5.49
CA ARG A 122 0.37 26.62 -6.02
C ARG A 122 0.93 25.20 -6.03
N ILE A 123 1.80 24.90 -6.99
CA ILE A 123 2.44 23.59 -7.14
C ILE A 123 3.95 23.80 -7.09
N CYS A 124 4.64 23.08 -6.21
CA CYS A 124 6.09 23.04 -6.13
C CYS A 124 6.61 21.64 -6.52
N ILE A 125 7.65 21.57 -7.34
CA ILE A 125 8.28 20.31 -7.72
C ILE A 125 9.78 20.50 -7.98
N GLY A 126 10.59 19.51 -7.59
CA GLY A 126 12.02 19.47 -7.87
C GLY A 126 12.33 18.68 -9.14
N SER A 127 13.38 19.06 -9.86
CA SER A 127 13.88 18.38 -11.05
C SER A 127 15.36 18.00 -10.91
N MET A 128 15.77 16.99 -11.68
CA MET A 128 17.18 16.62 -11.86
C MET A 128 17.97 17.63 -12.69
N ASP A 129 17.36 18.73 -13.16
CA ASP A 129 18.08 19.85 -13.76
C ASP A 129 18.65 20.83 -12.71
N ASN A 130 18.63 20.37 -11.45
CA ASN A 130 19.07 21.07 -10.25
C ASN A 130 18.17 22.27 -9.89
N ARG A 131 16.94 22.36 -10.43
CA ARG A 131 15.99 23.43 -10.10
C ARG A 131 14.78 22.95 -9.33
N LEU A 132 14.33 23.81 -8.41
CA LEU A 132 13.00 23.78 -7.84
C LEU A 132 12.10 24.73 -8.64
N TYR A 133 10.93 24.25 -9.03
CA TYR A 133 9.92 25.01 -9.76
C TYR A 133 8.72 25.29 -8.87
N GLN A 134 8.20 26.52 -8.89
CA GLN A 134 6.86 26.84 -8.39
C GLN A 134 5.97 27.34 -9.51
N MET A 135 4.75 26.81 -9.57
CA MET A 135 3.76 27.11 -10.59
C MET A 135 2.41 27.45 -9.94
N THR A 136 1.58 28.18 -10.66
CA THR A 136 0.17 28.38 -10.32
C THR A 136 -0.64 27.10 -10.62
N SER A 137 -1.86 27.01 -10.09
CA SER A 137 -2.78 25.90 -10.35
C SER A 137 -3.10 25.69 -11.84
N SER A 138 -2.97 26.75 -12.66
CA SER A 138 -3.17 26.76 -14.12
C SER A 138 -1.90 26.45 -14.93
N GLY A 139 -0.80 26.08 -14.28
CA GLY A 139 0.43 25.67 -14.96
C GLY A 139 1.35 26.82 -15.37
N VAL A 140 1.10 28.06 -14.90
CA VAL A 140 1.98 29.20 -15.17
C VAL A 140 3.13 29.20 -14.15
N LEU A 141 4.37 29.19 -14.64
CA LEU A 141 5.58 29.34 -13.81
C LEU A 141 5.54 30.65 -13.03
N THR A 142 5.69 30.58 -11.71
CA THR A 142 5.78 31.75 -10.83
C THR A 142 7.23 32.13 -10.59
N TRP A 143 8.06 31.16 -10.19
CA TRP A 143 9.49 31.31 -10.01
C TRP A 143 10.20 29.95 -10.13
N SER A 144 11.52 29.97 -10.31
CA SER A 144 12.37 28.79 -10.14
C SER A 144 13.60 29.16 -9.32
N TYR A 145 14.14 28.19 -8.59
CA TYR A 145 15.36 28.34 -7.79
C TYR A 145 16.39 27.29 -8.21
N GLN A 146 17.62 27.75 -8.46
CA GLN A 146 18.73 26.88 -8.87
C GLN A 146 19.52 26.43 -7.63
N SER A 147 19.46 25.13 -7.33
CA SER A 147 20.36 24.48 -6.37
C SER A 147 21.67 24.04 -7.04
N GLY A 148 22.62 23.57 -6.25
CA GLY A 148 23.94 23.18 -6.75
C GLY A 148 23.99 21.81 -7.44
N ASN A 149 22.96 20.98 -7.27
CA ASN A 149 22.86 19.62 -7.84
C ASN A 149 21.40 19.12 -7.83
N ASP A 150 21.15 17.89 -8.31
CA ASP A 150 19.81 17.31 -8.51
C ASP A 150 18.89 17.44 -7.29
N ILE A 151 17.59 17.61 -7.55
CA ILE A 151 16.54 17.56 -6.52
C ILE A 151 15.72 16.29 -6.74
N TYR A 152 16.04 15.24 -5.98
CA TYR A 152 15.33 13.95 -6.05
C TYR A 152 14.04 13.92 -5.22
N GLY A 153 14.06 14.58 -4.07
CA GLY A 153 12.97 14.53 -3.10
C GLY A 153 11.80 15.46 -3.46
N SER A 154 10.64 15.19 -2.87
CA SER A 154 9.48 16.07 -2.95
C SER A 154 9.71 17.31 -2.07
N PRO A 155 9.45 18.55 -2.52
CA PRO A 155 9.55 19.74 -1.66
C PRO A 155 8.38 19.80 -0.66
N ALA A 156 8.60 20.33 0.55
CA ALA A 156 7.54 20.57 1.53
C ALA A 156 7.19 22.07 1.60
N ILE A 157 5.93 22.39 1.90
CA ILE A 157 5.41 23.76 2.02
C ILE A 157 4.78 23.91 3.41
N ASP A 158 5.19 24.93 4.18
CA ASP A 158 4.60 25.21 5.48
C ASP A 158 3.37 26.13 5.43
N THR A 159 2.80 26.44 6.59
CA THR A 159 1.60 27.29 6.71
C THR A 159 1.87 28.78 6.43
N ALA A 160 3.13 29.18 6.33
CA ALA A 160 3.55 30.52 5.92
C ALA A 160 3.98 30.54 4.43
N ASP A 161 3.68 29.46 3.70
CA ASP A 161 4.05 29.24 2.31
C ASP A 161 5.57 29.21 2.03
N ALA A 162 6.39 28.99 3.06
CA ALA A 162 7.82 28.75 2.84
C ALA A 162 8.03 27.33 2.29
N VAL A 163 8.99 27.20 1.38
CA VAL A 163 9.27 25.96 0.65
C VAL A 163 10.61 25.38 1.09
N TYR A 164 10.61 24.09 1.43
CA TYR A 164 11.76 23.37 1.95
C TYR A 164 12.09 22.17 1.08
N PHE A 165 13.36 21.95 0.78
CA PHE A 165 13.79 20.81 -0.04
C PHE A 165 15.24 20.42 0.24
N GLY A 166 15.57 19.15 -0.02
CA GLY A 166 16.95 18.65 -0.04
C GLY A 166 17.48 18.60 -1.47
N SER A 167 18.79 18.78 -1.62
CA SER A 167 19.49 18.62 -2.90
C SER A 167 20.67 17.65 -2.76
N ALA A 168 21.07 17.07 -3.89
CA ALA A 168 22.28 16.26 -4.00
C ALA A 168 23.59 17.07 -3.85
N ASP A 169 23.51 18.39 -3.71
CA ASP A 169 24.64 19.26 -3.38
C ASP A 169 24.99 19.25 -1.89
N SER A 170 24.35 18.35 -1.14
CA SER A 170 24.52 18.15 0.30
C SER A 170 23.81 19.16 1.20
N ARG A 171 22.88 19.95 0.65
CA ARG A 171 22.21 21.01 1.40
C ARG A 171 20.70 20.78 1.54
N ILE A 172 20.18 21.31 2.64
CA ILE A 172 18.75 21.56 2.84
C ILE A 172 18.55 23.05 2.59
N TYR A 173 17.51 23.39 1.85
CA TYR A 173 17.14 24.74 1.49
C TYR A 173 15.80 25.12 2.11
N ALA A 174 15.67 26.39 2.49
CA ALA A 174 14.40 27.03 2.78
C ALA A 174 14.27 28.32 1.97
N LEU A 175 13.18 28.41 1.22
CA LEU A 175 12.82 29.57 0.42
C LEU A 175 11.55 30.21 0.98
N SER A 176 11.44 31.53 0.90
CA SER A 176 10.18 32.22 1.10
C SER A 176 9.20 31.92 -0.05
N SER A 177 7.94 32.32 0.13
CA SER A 177 6.86 32.09 -0.82
C SER A 177 7.08 32.70 -2.22
N ASP A 178 7.98 33.67 -2.33
CA ASP A 178 8.40 34.32 -3.58
C ASP A 178 9.65 33.69 -4.22
N GLY A 179 10.17 32.60 -3.64
CA GLY A 179 11.35 31.88 -4.12
C GLY A 179 12.69 32.44 -3.64
N THR A 180 12.68 33.44 -2.75
CA THR A 180 13.93 33.99 -2.19
C THR A 180 14.53 33.04 -1.16
N LEU A 181 15.84 32.80 -1.25
CA LEU A 181 16.56 32.00 -0.25
C LEU A 181 16.48 32.65 1.13
N THR A 182 15.91 31.94 2.10
CA THR A 182 15.89 32.36 3.50
C THR A 182 17.10 31.81 4.24
N TRP A 183 17.35 30.49 4.14
CA TRP A 183 18.54 29.84 4.67
C TRP A 183 18.88 28.58 3.90
N SER A 184 20.10 28.11 4.09
CA SER A 184 20.53 26.77 3.65
C SER A 184 21.39 26.14 4.74
N TYR A 185 21.28 24.83 4.94
CA TYR A 185 22.06 24.08 5.90
C TYR A 185 22.86 22.99 5.18
N ASP A 186 24.18 22.97 5.39
CA ASP A 186 25.06 21.95 4.83
C ASP A 186 25.05 20.71 5.73
N THR A 187 24.52 19.60 5.20
CA THR A 187 24.48 18.31 5.90
C THR A 187 25.76 17.50 5.70
N GLY A 188 26.68 17.98 4.85
CA GLY A 188 27.95 17.36 4.47
C GLY A 188 27.81 16.18 3.50
N VAL A 189 26.58 15.79 3.15
CA VAL A 189 26.24 14.64 2.32
C VAL A 189 24.91 14.81 1.58
N ILE A 190 24.67 14.03 0.53
CA ILE A 190 23.42 14.06 -0.25
C ILE A 190 22.17 13.97 0.64
N ALA A 191 21.28 14.97 0.50
CA ALA A 191 19.99 15.04 1.16
C ALA A 191 18.89 14.58 0.18
N GLN A 192 18.70 13.27 0.05
CA GLN A 192 17.76 12.69 -0.93
C GLN A 192 16.33 12.56 -0.41
N SER A 193 16.12 12.42 0.91
CA SER A 193 14.77 12.25 1.47
C SER A 193 13.95 13.53 1.36
N SER A 194 12.63 13.40 1.15
CA SER A 194 11.71 14.53 1.23
C SER A 194 11.65 15.07 2.67
N PRO A 195 11.74 16.40 2.91
CA PRO A 195 11.67 16.98 4.23
C PRO A 195 10.28 16.87 4.86
N ALA A 196 10.21 16.69 6.17
CA ALA A 196 8.98 16.89 6.95
C ALA A 196 9.09 18.15 7.81
N VAL A 197 8.04 18.98 7.84
CA VAL A 197 8.09 20.30 8.46
C VAL A 197 7.02 20.46 9.55
N THR A 198 7.42 20.96 10.71
CA THR A 198 6.49 21.27 11.81
C THR A 198 5.69 22.55 11.54
N VAL A 199 4.64 22.81 12.32
CA VAL A 199 3.93 24.13 12.32
C VAL A 199 4.85 25.31 12.59
N ASN A 200 5.97 25.10 13.30
CA ASN A 200 6.89 26.16 13.69
C ASN A 200 8.11 26.26 12.76
N GLY A 201 8.08 25.62 11.59
CA GLY A 201 9.16 25.70 10.60
C GLY A 201 10.40 24.85 10.90
N ARG A 202 10.40 24.01 11.96
CA ARG A 202 11.44 22.99 12.15
C ARG A 202 11.33 21.91 11.07
N VAL A 203 12.45 21.62 10.41
CA VAL A 203 12.58 20.71 9.26
C VAL A 203 13.33 19.45 9.68
N PHE A 204 12.85 18.30 9.22
CA PHE A 204 13.49 16.99 9.40
C PHE A 204 13.87 16.39 8.06
N VAL A 205 15.11 15.92 7.93
CA VAL A 205 15.65 15.31 6.69
C VAL A 205 16.58 14.16 7.03
N GLY A 206 16.37 13.01 6.39
CA GLY A 206 17.25 11.85 6.42
C GLY A 206 18.34 11.93 5.34
N THR A 207 19.49 11.33 5.62
CA THR A 207 20.63 11.34 4.69
C THR A 207 21.22 9.97 4.45
N LEU A 208 21.97 9.86 3.35
CA LEU A 208 22.61 8.60 2.92
C LEU A 208 23.77 8.15 3.84
N VAL A 209 24.19 8.99 4.79
CA VAL A 209 25.21 8.63 5.81
C VAL A 209 24.63 8.38 7.19
N ASN A 210 23.37 7.94 7.22
CA ASN A 210 22.71 7.39 8.40
C ASN A 210 22.36 8.47 9.43
N VAL A 211 22.22 9.73 9.02
CA VAL A 211 21.93 10.83 9.94
C VAL A 211 20.58 11.45 9.59
N LEU A 212 19.70 11.52 10.59
CA LEU A 212 18.52 12.37 10.60
C LEU A 212 18.90 13.73 11.18
N TYR A 213 18.68 14.80 10.43
CA TYR A 213 18.89 16.17 10.88
C TYR A 213 17.56 16.81 11.27
N ALA A 214 17.59 17.62 12.33
CA ALA A 214 16.53 18.55 12.69
C ALA A 214 17.08 19.97 12.64
N VAL A 215 16.57 20.78 11.72
CA VAL A 215 17.00 22.16 11.48
C VAL A 215 15.86 23.09 11.88
N ASP A 216 16.14 24.08 12.73
CA ASP A 216 15.13 25.05 13.17
C ASP A 216 14.80 26.06 12.06
N SER A 217 13.72 26.82 12.25
CA SER A 217 13.18 27.74 11.25
C SER A 217 14.15 28.84 10.81
N ASP A 218 15.20 29.11 11.59
CA ASP A 218 16.27 30.06 11.28
C ASP A 218 17.46 29.43 10.55
N GLY A 219 17.40 28.13 10.25
CA GLY A 219 18.47 27.37 9.59
C GLY A 219 19.53 26.82 10.54
N SER A 220 19.40 27.01 11.86
CA SER A 220 20.32 26.45 12.84
C SER A 220 20.04 24.96 13.12
N LEU A 221 21.10 24.18 13.38
CA LEU A 221 20.94 22.77 13.76
C LEU A 221 20.34 22.68 15.17
N ALA A 222 19.15 22.12 15.30
CA ALA A 222 18.54 21.82 16.59
C ALA A 222 19.19 20.57 17.21
N TRP A 223 19.24 19.49 16.45
CA TRP A 223 19.88 18.23 16.82
C TRP A 223 20.09 17.33 15.60
N SER A 224 20.92 16.31 15.74
CA SER A 224 21.04 15.22 14.78
C SER A 224 21.01 13.87 15.49
N TYR A 225 20.56 12.83 14.79
CA TYR A 225 20.51 11.47 15.30
C TYR A 225 21.06 10.48 14.26
N ARG A 226 21.95 9.59 14.70
CA ARG A 226 22.60 8.61 13.82
C ARG A 226 21.94 7.23 13.94
N THR A 227 21.38 6.75 12.84
CA THR A 227 20.90 5.37 12.67
C THR A 227 22.05 4.42 12.33
N GLY A 228 21.79 3.13 12.24
CA GLY A 228 22.80 2.12 11.90
C GLY A 228 23.24 2.17 10.44
N LYS A 229 22.33 2.53 9.52
CA LYS A 229 22.57 2.62 8.06
C LYS A 229 21.78 3.76 7.42
N ALA A 230 21.87 3.90 6.11
CA ALA A 230 21.34 5.03 5.35
C ALA A 230 19.86 5.27 5.63
N ILE A 231 19.44 6.53 5.46
CA ILE A 231 18.05 6.96 5.59
C ILE A 231 17.63 7.49 4.22
N TYR A 232 17.01 6.61 3.43
CA TYR A 232 16.33 6.96 2.19
C TYR A 232 14.86 7.34 2.43
N SER A 233 14.28 6.77 3.49
CA SER A 233 12.93 7.04 3.97
C SER A 233 12.72 8.53 4.25
N SER A 234 11.51 9.03 4.01
CA SER A 234 11.11 10.40 4.39
C SER A 234 10.54 10.42 5.82
N PRO A 235 10.89 11.40 6.67
CA PRO A 235 10.37 11.47 8.03
C PRO A 235 8.85 11.67 8.08
N ALA A 236 8.22 11.26 9.17
CA ALA A 236 6.80 11.51 9.45
C ALA A 236 6.62 12.03 10.89
N LEU A 237 5.64 12.89 11.11
CA LEU A 237 5.43 13.63 12.35
C LEU A 237 4.12 13.21 13.02
N THR A 238 4.20 12.80 14.28
CA THR A 238 3.04 12.39 15.09
C THR A 238 2.43 13.57 15.85
N THR A 239 1.15 13.44 16.25
CA THR A 239 0.51 14.32 17.24
C THR A 239 1.20 14.33 18.59
N GLY A 240 1.76 13.18 18.97
CA GLY A 240 2.41 12.95 20.25
C GLY A 240 3.78 13.63 20.41
N GLY A 241 4.23 14.40 19.40
CA GLY A 241 5.50 15.11 19.43
C GLY A 241 6.70 14.23 19.08
N ASP A 242 6.49 13.20 18.27
CA ASP A 242 7.52 12.28 17.80
C ASP A 242 7.70 12.37 16.28
N VAL A 243 8.95 12.22 15.81
CA VAL A 243 9.32 12.03 14.41
C VAL A 243 9.66 10.56 14.19
N CYS A 244 8.98 9.93 13.24
CA CYS A 244 9.17 8.54 12.84
C CYS A 244 9.98 8.47 11.54
N ILE A 245 10.92 7.53 11.46
CA ILE A 245 11.79 7.37 10.29
C ILE A 245 12.23 5.91 10.09
N GLY A 246 12.21 5.42 8.85
CA GLY A 246 12.78 4.12 8.47
C GLY A 246 14.26 4.23 8.09
N SER A 247 15.03 3.16 8.33
CA SER A 247 16.43 3.08 7.91
C SER A 247 16.77 1.72 7.28
N ASP A 248 17.82 1.72 6.46
CA ASP A 248 18.39 0.52 5.84
C ASP A 248 19.03 -0.46 6.83
N ASP A 249 19.06 -0.14 8.12
CA ASP A 249 19.47 -1.04 9.19
C ASP A 249 18.31 -1.95 9.66
N ASN A 250 17.23 -1.99 8.88
CA ASN A 250 16.02 -2.76 9.11
C ASN A 250 15.27 -2.28 10.36
N ARG A 251 15.36 -0.98 10.70
CA ARG A 251 14.67 -0.42 11.86
C ARG A 251 13.84 0.80 11.55
N LEU A 252 12.64 0.79 12.12
CA LEU A 252 11.79 1.97 12.27
C LEU A 252 12.15 2.64 13.61
N TYR A 253 12.44 3.92 13.59
CA TYR A 253 12.76 4.73 14.76
C TYR A 253 11.64 5.74 15.03
N ALA A 254 11.36 6.00 16.30
CA ALA A 254 10.60 7.18 16.73
C ALA A 254 11.43 8.00 17.72
N LEU A 255 11.61 9.28 17.43
CA LEU A 255 12.39 10.21 18.23
C LEU A 255 11.55 11.40 18.66
N LYS A 256 11.87 12.00 19.81
CA LYS A 256 11.19 13.22 20.25
C LYS A 256 11.55 14.40 19.35
N ILE A 257 10.54 15.07 18.77
CA ILE A 257 10.71 16.23 17.88
C ILE A 257 11.58 17.33 18.50
N ILE A 258 11.40 17.58 19.80
CA ILE A 258 12.10 18.67 20.49
C ILE A 258 13.56 18.31 20.79
N ALA A 259 13.79 17.13 21.37
CA ALA A 259 15.08 16.76 21.96
C ALA A 259 15.95 15.83 21.10
N GLY A 260 15.40 15.22 20.03
CA GLY A 260 16.11 14.24 19.20
C GLY A 260 16.40 12.92 19.91
N THR A 261 15.84 12.69 21.09
CA THR A 261 16.05 11.47 21.88
C THR A 261 15.17 10.34 21.36
N LEU A 262 15.76 9.15 21.22
CA LEU A 262 15.03 7.92 20.89
C LEU A 262 13.92 7.66 21.91
N LYS A 263 12.68 7.50 21.43
CA LYS A 263 11.53 7.06 22.23
C LYS A 263 11.40 5.54 22.17
N TRP A 264 11.39 4.99 20.96
CA TRP A 264 11.35 3.56 20.69
C TRP A 264 11.93 3.26 19.31
N SER A 265 12.30 2.00 19.08
CA SER A 265 12.64 1.48 17.76
C SER A 265 12.04 0.10 17.58
N TYR A 266 11.61 -0.22 16.35
CA TYR A 266 11.08 -1.52 15.97
C TYR A 266 11.95 -2.16 14.88
N GLN A 267 12.28 -3.44 15.03
CA GLN A 267 13.13 -4.19 14.10
C GLN A 267 12.25 -4.93 13.09
N THR A 268 12.39 -4.61 11.81
CA THR A 268 11.82 -5.36 10.69
C THR A 268 12.78 -6.44 10.21
N GLY A 269 12.30 -7.36 9.37
CA GLY A 269 13.13 -8.40 8.74
C GLY A 269 14.00 -7.87 7.60
N GLY A 270 13.55 -6.80 6.91
CA GLY A 270 14.21 -6.20 5.76
C GLY A 270 14.46 -4.70 5.90
N THR A 271 15.12 -4.11 4.90
CA THR A 271 15.46 -2.68 4.90
C THR A 271 14.20 -1.82 4.76
N LEU A 272 14.28 -0.59 5.24
CA LEU A 272 13.23 0.43 5.10
C LEU A 272 13.72 1.54 4.19
N ARG A 273 14.08 1.15 2.96
CA ARG A 273 14.79 2.00 2.01
C ARG A 273 13.90 3.10 1.44
N ILE A 274 13.07 2.78 0.46
CA ILE A 274 12.32 3.80 -0.32
C ILE A 274 10.93 4.07 0.29
N THR A 275 10.47 3.20 1.18
CA THR A 275 9.21 3.36 1.89
C THR A 275 9.31 4.31 3.07
N SER A 276 8.23 5.06 3.33
CA SER A 276 8.16 6.06 4.39
C SER A 276 6.97 5.80 5.33
N PRO A 277 7.05 6.12 6.65
CA PRO A 277 6.00 5.74 7.61
C PRO A 277 4.71 6.58 7.51
N ALA A 278 3.53 5.97 7.39
CA ALA A 278 2.25 6.66 7.53
C ALA A 278 1.79 6.65 8.99
N ILE A 279 1.19 7.75 9.45
CA ILE A 279 0.84 7.95 10.86
C ILE A 279 -0.68 8.06 11.00
N GLY A 280 -1.27 7.16 11.80
CA GLY A 280 -2.67 7.22 12.22
C GLY A 280 -2.91 8.30 13.28
N SER A 281 -4.18 8.68 13.49
CA SER A 281 -4.55 9.78 14.39
C SER A 281 -4.17 9.57 15.88
N SER A 282 -4.08 8.33 16.33
CA SER A 282 -3.61 7.89 17.66
C SER A 282 -2.11 7.61 17.71
N GLY A 283 -1.41 7.80 16.58
CA GLY A 283 0.04 7.64 16.48
C GLY A 283 0.51 6.24 16.08
N ASN A 284 -0.38 5.35 15.63
CA ASN A 284 0.04 4.09 15.01
C ASN A 284 0.80 4.38 13.70
N VAL A 285 1.80 3.57 13.42
CA VAL A 285 2.74 3.75 12.32
C VAL A 285 2.63 2.57 11.35
N TYR A 286 2.43 2.86 10.07
CA TYR A 286 2.33 1.87 9.00
C TYR A 286 3.51 2.06 8.04
N ILE A 287 4.24 0.99 7.74
CA ILE A 287 5.42 1.06 6.87
C ILE A 287 5.62 -0.23 6.08
N GLY A 288 6.09 -0.11 4.84
CA GLY A 288 6.55 -1.25 4.04
C GLY A 288 7.96 -1.70 4.43
N SER A 289 8.41 -2.83 3.90
CA SER A 289 9.79 -3.28 4.05
C SER A 289 10.22 -4.15 2.86
N SER A 290 11.52 -4.21 2.62
CA SER A 290 12.13 -5.07 1.59
C SER A 290 12.02 -6.57 1.90
N ASP A 291 11.52 -6.97 3.06
CA ASP A 291 11.24 -8.36 3.44
C ASP A 291 9.85 -8.85 2.99
N ASN A 292 9.26 -8.14 2.03
CA ASN A 292 7.93 -8.41 1.49
C ASN A 292 6.83 -8.23 2.54
N SER A 293 7.01 -7.38 3.55
CA SER A 293 5.99 -7.18 4.58
C SER A 293 5.57 -5.72 4.73
N ILE A 294 4.30 -5.52 5.03
CA ILE A 294 3.74 -4.29 5.58
C ILE A 294 3.63 -4.48 7.08
N TYR A 295 4.12 -3.52 7.85
CA TYR A 295 4.09 -3.50 9.30
C TYR A 295 3.15 -2.41 9.80
N ALA A 296 2.34 -2.72 10.80
CA ALA A 296 1.69 -1.74 11.66
C ALA A 296 2.22 -1.85 13.08
N VAL A 297 2.66 -0.72 13.62
CA VAL A 297 3.28 -0.60 14.95
C VAL A 297 2.50 0.45 15.73
N ASP A 298 2.22 0.21 17.00
CA ASP A 298 1.51 1.17 17.83
C ASP A 298 2.38 2.39 18.19
N SER A 299 1.77 3.39 18.81
CA SER A 299 2.48 4.62 19.24
C SER A 299 3.57 4.39 20.31
N GLY A 300 3.59 3.21 20.93
CA GLY A 300 4.59 2.75 21.90
C GLY A 300 5.71 1.90 21.28
N GLY A 301 5.61 1.55 20.00
CA GLY A 301 6.59 0.72 19.29
C GLY A 301 6.28 -0.78 19.30
N ALA A 302 5.11 -1.21 19.77
CA ALA A 302 4.70 -2.61 19.74
C ALA A 302 4.06 -2.98 18.40
N LEU A 303 4.35 -4.18 17.90
CA LEU A 303 3.74 -4.68 16.66
C LEU A 303 2.24 -4.89 16.87
N LEU A 304 1.42 -4.33 15.97
CA LEU A 304 -0.01 -4.58 15.87
C LEU A 304 -0.30 -5.74 14.92
N TRP A 305 0.26 -5.68 13.71
CA TRP A 305 0.12 -6.74 12.70
C TRP A 305 1.19 -6.64 11.61
N THR A 306 1.37 -7.74 10.89
CA THR A 306 2.15 -7.82 9.65
C THR A 306 1.29 -8.38 8.52
N PHE A 307 1.50 -7.90 7.31
CA PHE A 307 0.90 -8.46 6.10
C PHE A 307 1.99 -8.81 5.09
N LEU A 308 2.02 -10.06 4.64
CA LEU A 308 3.01 -10.57 3.68
C LEU A 308 2.53 -10.32 2.25
N THR A 309 3.34 -9.62 1.47
CA THR A 309 3.22 -9.40 0.02
C THR A 309 4.09 -10.42 -0.73
N GLY A 310 3.98 -10.44 -2.06
CA GLY A 310 4.78 -11.34 -2.92
C GLY A 310 6.23 -10.90 -3.14
N ALA A 311 6.52 -9.61 -2.93
CA ALA A 311 7.83 -8.99 -3.10
C ALA A 311 7.94 -7.72 -2.24
N GLY A 312 9.10 -7.06 -2.26
CA GLY A 312 9.41 -5.93 -1.38
C GLY A 312 8.43 -4.76 -1.51
N VAL A 313 8.11 -4.14 -0.38
CA VAL A 313 7.19 -3.00 -0.31
C VAL A 313 8.01 -1.70 -0.28
N GLU A 314 8.27 -1.16 -1.46
CA GLU A 314 9.05 0.08 -1.62
C GLU A 314 8.19 1.34 -1.71
N SER A 315 6.89 1.19 -2.00
CA SER A 315 5.91 2.27 -1.91
C SER A 315 5.68 2.70 -0.44
N SER A 316 5.37 3.98 -0.22
CA SER A 316 4.97 4.45 1.10
C SER A 316 3.46 4.21 1.31
N PRO A 317 3.04 3.59 2.44
CA PRO A 317 1.63 3.48 2.77
C PRO A 317 0.96 4.85 2.89
N ILE A 318 -0.35 4.88 2.67
CA ILE A 318 -1.22 6.03 2.96
C ILE A 318 -2.50 5.55 3.65
N ILE A 319 -3.00 6.35 4.60
CA ILE A 319 -4.27 6.09 5.28
C ILE A 319 -5.32 7.03 4.66
N GLY A 320 -6.35 6.45 4.05
CA GLY A 320 -7.49 7.20 3.51
C GLY A 320 -8.42 7.74 4.59
N SER A 321 -9.32 8.65 4.20
CA SER A 321 -10.38 9.20 5.07
C SER A 321 -11.40 8.16 5.52
N ASP A 322 -11.42 7.00 4.87
CA ASP A 322 -12.20 5.82 5.26
C ASP A 322 -11.47 4.92 6.29
N GLY A 323 -10.26 5.30 6.69
CA GLY A 323 -9.43 4.52 7.62
C GLY A 323 -8.82 3.26 7.01
N LEU A 324 -8.84 3.11 5.69
CA LEU A 324 -8.14 2.04 4.99
C LEU A 324 -6.69 2.44 4.72
N VAL A 325 -5.79 1.44 4.73
CA VAL A 325 -4.39 1.60 4.36
C VAL A 325 -4.19 1.11 2.93
N TYR A 326 -3.63 1.97 2.09
CA TYR A 326 -3.29 1.66 0.71
C TYR A 326 -1.79 1.66 0.51
N VAL A 327 -1.26 0.68 -0.22
CA VAL A 327 0.18 0.56 -0.47
C VAL A 327 0.49 -0.31 -1.68
N GLY A 328 1.47 0.11 -2.48
CA GLY A 328 1.99 -0.65 -3.61
C GLY A 328 3.14 -1.59 -3.24
N SER A 329 3.31 -2.64 -4.02
CA SER A 329 4.37 -3.63 -3.85
C SER A 329 5.10 -3.88 -5.17
N MET A 330 6.37 -4.31 -5.09
CA MET A 330 7.13 -4.75 -6.26
C MET A 330 6.63 -6.09 -6.84
N ASP A 331 5.64 -6.74 -6.24
CA ASP A 331 4.99 -7.94 -6.79
C ASP A 331 3.92 -7.63 -7.85
N ASN A 332 3.87 -6.39 -8.28
CA ASN A 332 2.92 -5.83 -9.24
C ASN A 332 1.52 -5.54 -8.69
N ASN A 333 1.30 -5.65 -7.37
CA ASN A 333 -0.02 -5.40 -6.78
C ASN A 333 -0.08 -4.12 -5.95
N PHE A 334 -1.23 -3.47 -6.05
CA PHE A 334 -1.70 -2.44 -5.15
C PHE A 334 -2.66 -3.04 -4.13
N TYR A 335 -2.36 -2.88 -2.84
CA TYR A 335 -3.11 -3.48 -1.74
C TYR A 335 -3.95 -2.46 -0.98
N CYS A 336 -5.13 -2.88 -0.56
CA CYS A 336 -5.97 -2.17 0.39
C CYS A 336 -6.20 -3.04 1.62
N ILE A 337 -5.76 -2.54 2.78
CA ILE A 337 -5.86 -3.20 4.07
C ILE A 337 -6.84 -2.42 4.94
N GLY A 338 -7.79 -3.12 5.53
CA GLY A 338 -8.76 -2.57 6.45
C GLY A 338 -8.79 -3.29 7.79
N GLN A 339 -9.69 -2.86 8.67
CA GLN A 339 -9.81 -3.40 10.01
C GLN A 339 -10.44 -4.79 9.97
N ALA A 340 -9.74 -5.77 10.55
CA ALA A 340 -10.31 -7.08 10.84
C ALA A 340 -11.38 -6.95 11.94
N PRO A 341 -12.50 -7.69 11.86
CA PRO A 341 -13.52 -7.67 12.89
C PRO A 341 -12.91 -8.11 14.23
N THR A 342 -13.16 -7.33 15.28
CA THR A 342 -12.81 -7.74 16.64
C THR A 342 -13.57 -9.01 16.97
N PRO A 343 -12.91 -10.08 17.46
CA PRO A 343 -13.62 -11.28 17.88
C PRO A 343 -14.61 -10.90 18.98
N THR A 344 -15.91 -10.97 18.69
CA THR A 344 -16.94 -10.83 19.71
C THR A 344 -16.73 -11.95 20.72
N PRO A 345 -16.62 -11.67 22.04
CA PRO A 345 -16.52 -12.73 23.03
C PRO A 345 -17.74 -13.64 22.88
N THR A 346 -17.49 -14.91 22.58
CA THR A 346 -18.56 -15.92 22.48
C THR A 346 -19.23 -16.02 23.83
N GLU A 347 -20.47 -15.53 23.93
CA GLU A 347 -21.29 -15.71 25.12
C GLU A 347 -21.47 -17.22 25.34
N ALA A 348 -21.18 -17.69 26.56
CA ALA A 348 -21.25 -19.11 26.88
C ALA A 348 -22.65 -19.65 26.53
N PRO A 349 -22.77 -20.85 25.94
CA PRO A 349 -24.05 -21.37 25.52
C PRO A 349 -24.99 -21.49 26.72
N VAL A 350 -26.06 -20.70 26.72
CA VAL A 350 -27.16 -20.85 27.67
C VAL A 350 -27.82 -22.19 27.40
N VAL A 351 -27.72 -23.11 28.36
CA VAL A 351 -28.34 -24.45 28.30
C VAL A 351 -29.86 -24.27 28.14
N PRO A 352 -30.48 -24.71 27.03
CA PRO A 352 -31.93 -24.63 26.89
C PRO A 352 -32.59 -25.74 27.71
N THR A 353 -33.49 -25.35 28.61
CA THR A 353 -34.36 -26.28 29.34
C THR A 353 -35.35 -26.94 28.38
N ALA A 354 -35.36 -28.27 28.34
CA ALA A 354 -36.15 -29.07 27.43
C ALA A 354 -37.68 -28.91 27.63
N THR A 355 -38.42 -28.79 26.53
CA THR A 355 -39.87 -29.00 26.45
C THR A 355 -40.14 -30.00 25.31
N PRO A 356 -41.04 -30.99 25.46
CA PRO A 356 -41.17 -32.06 24.47
C PRO A 356 -42.03 -31.65 23.26
N THR A 357 -41.59 -32.03 22.06
CA THR A 357 -42.32 -31.88 20.79
C THR A 357 -42.76 -33.27 20.28
N PRO A 358 -43.97 -33.43 19.71
CA PRO A 358 -44.48 -34.73 19.29
C PRO A 358 -43.94 -35.19 17.93
N THR A 359 -43.85 -36.51 17.80
CA THR A 359 -43.31 -37.30 16.68
C THR A 359 -44.18 -37.20 15.41
N ARG A 360 -43.54 -36.96 14.25
CA ARG A 360 -44.13 -37.26 12.92
C ARG A 360 -43.26 -38.25 12.16
N THR A 361 -43.92 -39.25 11.58
CA THR A 361 -43.38 -40.35 10.77
C THR A 361 -42.92 -39.87 9.39
N PRO A 362 -41.78 -40.35 8.84
CA PRO A 362 -41.29 -39.92 7.53
C PRO A 362 -41.83 -40.80 6.39
N THR A 363 -42.24 -40.16 5.29
CA THR A 363 -42.46 -40.80 4.00
C THR A 363 -41.21 -40.62 3.14
N ARG A 364 -40.68 -41.70 2.58
CA ARG A 364 -39.45 -41.72 1.76
C ARG A 364 -39.77 -41.29 0.31
N THR A 365 -39.02 -40.33 -0.20
CA THR A 365 -38.95 -39.93 -1.62
C THR A 365 -37.59 -40.40 -2.18
N PRO A 366 -37.47 -40.74 -3.49
CA PRO A 366 -36.26 -41.39 -4.03
C PRO A 366 -35.03 -40.49 -3.94
N THR A 367 -33.93 -41.05 -3.46
CA THR A 367 -32.62 -40.39 -3.34
C THR A 367 -32.06 -40.08 -4.73
N ALA A 368 -32.12 -38.82 -5.15
CA ALA A 368 -31.23 -38.31 -6.18
C ALA A 368 -29.79 -38.38 -5.67
N THR A 369 -28.85 -38.79 -6.51
CA THR A 369 -27.41 -38.77 -6.20
C THR A 369 -27.05 -37.36 -5.69
N PRO A 370 -26.47 -37.23 -4.48
CA PRO A 370 -26.19 -35.92 -3.93
C PRO A 370 -25.15 -35.22 -4.81
N VAL A 371 -25.53 -34.08 -5.39
CA VAL A 371 -24.60 -33.18 -6.08
C VAL A 371 -23.55 -32.72 -5.05
N PRO A 372 -22.25 -32.84 -5.34
CA PRO A 372 -21.21 -32.42 -4.40
C PRO A 372 -21.35 -30.93 -4.11
N GLN A 373 -21.15 -30.54 -2.84
CA GLN A 373 -21.36 -29.16 -2.40
C GLN A 373 -20.39 -28.16 -3.07
N ALA A 374 -19.20 -28.62 -3.47
CA ALA A 374 -18.24 -27.90 -4.28
C ALA A 374 -17.44 -28.89 -5.13
N GLU A 375 -16.90 -28.44 -6.26
CA GLU A 375 -16.04 -29.24 -7.16
C GLU A 375 -14.91 -28.39 -7.75
N VAL A 376 -13.78 -29.03 -8.05
CA VAL A 376 -12.67 -28.43 -8.82
C VAL A 376 -12.66 -29.10 -10.19
N VAL A 377 -12.79 -28.30 -11.24
CA VAL A 377 -12.82 -28.75 -12.63
C VAL A 377 -11.52 -28.31 -13.31
N LEU A 378 -10.75 -29.28 -13.79
CA LEU A 378 -9.53 -29.02 -14.54
C LEU A 378 -9.81 -29.08 -16.04
N ASN A 379 -9.08 -28.29 -16.83
CA ASN A 379 -9.17 -28.32 -18.30
C ASN A 379 -8.46 -29.54 -18.96
N GLY A 380 -8.16 -30.56 -18.16
CA GLY A 380 -7.48 -31.79 -18.56
C GLY A 380 -7.21 -32.68 -17.34
N THR A 381 -6.92 -33.96 -17.58
CA THR A 381 -6.57 -34.94 -16.54
C THR A 381 -5.11 -35.37 -16.60
N GLU A 382 -4.39 -34.95 -17.65
CA GLU A 382 -2.96 -35.22 -17.88
C GLU A 382 -2.27 -33.95 -18.41
N PHE A 383 -1.11 -33.62 -17.84
CA PHE A 383 -0.32 -32.45 -18.23
C PHE A 383 1.18 -32.79 -18.31
N SER A 384 1.94 -32.02 -19.10
CA SER A 384 3.40 -32.12 -19.18
C SER A 384 4.06 -31.21 -18.15
N ALA A 385 5.26 -31.53 -17.69
CA ALA A 385 6.04 -30.61 -16.84
C ALA A 385 6.22 -29.24 -17.53
N GLY A 386 6.01 -28.14 -16.80
CA GLY A 386 6.05 -26.77 -17.33
C GLY A 386 4.82 -26.34 -18.14
N GLN A 387 3.83 -27.23 -18.35
CA GLN A 387 2.60 -26.88 -19.05
C GLN A 387 1.69 -26.02 -18.16
N ARG A 388 1.11 -24.96 -18.73
CA ARG A 388 0.04 -24.23 -18.05
C ARG A 388 -1.31 -24.95 -18.19
N PHE A 389 -2.05 -25.02 -17.09
CA PHE A 389 -3.37 -25.61 -17.02
C PHE A 389 -4.34 -24.70 -16.25
N LYS A 390 -5.63 -24.95 -16.48
CA LYS A 390 -6.72 -24.16 -15.93
C LYS A 390 -7.52 -24.97 -14.93
N ALA A 391 -7.73 -24.37 -13.77
CA ALA A 391 -8.60 -24.91 -12.73
C ALA A 391 -9.78 -23.94 -12.49
N GLU A 392 -10.99 -24.48 -12.52
CA GLU A 392 -12.22 -23.81 -12.15
C GLU A 392 -12.72 -24.37 -10.83
N PHE A 393 -13.08 -23.50 -9.89
CA PHE A 393 -13.75 -23.90 -8.67
C PHE A 393 -15.25 -23.60 -8.79
N ARG A 394 -16.09 -24.59 -8.52
CA ARG A 394 -17.55 -24.47 -8.65
C ARG A 394 -18.21 -24.78 -7.33
N LEU A 395 -19.13 -23.90 -6.95
CA LEU A 395 -19.89 -24.01 -5.72
C LEU A 395 -21.36 -24.30 -6.06
N ASN A 396 -21.86 -25.45 -5.58
CA ASN A 396 -23.22 -25.93 -5.87
C ASN A 396 -24.21 -25.61 -4.72
N ARG A 397 -23.79 -24.77 -3.74
CA ARG A 397 -24.62 -24.33 -2.60
C ARG A 397 -24.22 -22.94 -2.11
N SER A 398 -25.16 -22.19 -1.53
CA SER A 398 -24.82 -20.94 -0.83
C SER A 398 -23.99 -21.21 0.44
N VAL A 399 -23.04 -20.32 0.72
CA VAL A 399 -22.29 -20.26 1.98
C VAL A 399 -22.74 -19.02 2.74
N GLU A 400 -23.46 -19.22 3.84
CA GLU A 400 -24.08 -18.16 4.65
C GLU A 400 -23.16 -17.67 5.77
N ARG A 401 -21.85 -17.64 5.53
CA ARG A 401 -20.83 -17.18 6.48
C ARG A 401 -19.62 -16.62 5.76
N LEU A 402 -18.85 -15.77 6.44
CA LEU A 402 -17.55 -15.30 5.96
C LEU A 402 -16.58 -16.46 5.79
N PHE A 403 -15.76 -16.39 4.75
CA PHE A 403 -14.77 -17.42 4.44
C PHE A 403 -13.56 -16.83 3.72
N THR A 404 -12.43 -17.52 3.83
CA THR A 404 -11.28 -17.30 2.95
C THR A 404 -11.13 -18.50 2.04
N ALA A 405 -11.00 -18.28 0.74
CA ALA A 405 -10.81 -19.34 -0.23
C ALA A 405 -9.30 -19.49 -0.56
N TYR A 406 -8.81 -20.73 -0.57
CA TYR A 406 -7.45 -21.04 -0.97
C TYR A 406 -7.45 -22.15 -2.02
N ALA A 407 -6.49 -22.07 -2.94
CA ALA A 407 -6.13 -23.19 -3.81
C ALA A 407 -4.66 -23.56 -3.60
N VAL A 408 -4.39 -24.86 -3.51
CA VAL A 408 -3.04 -25.43 -3.39
C VAL A 408 -2.89 -26.61 -4.35
N VAL A 409 -1.69 -26.78 -4.90
CA VAL A 409 -1.31 -27.97 -5.66
C VAL A 409 -0.55 -28.92 -4.73
N VAL A 410 -1.01 -30.16 -4.63
CA VAL A 410 -0.38 -31.21 -3.82
C VAL A 410 0.43 -32.15 -4.71
N LEU A 411 1.70 -32.32 -4.34
CA LEU A 411 2.69 -33.14 -5.02
C LEU A 411 2.54 -34.64 -4.65
N PRO A 412 3.12 -35.58 -5.44
CA PRO A 412 3.06 -37.02 -5.14
C PRO A 412 3.61 -37.41 -3.76
N ASP A 413 4.55 -36.63 -3.23
CA ASP A 413 5.14 -36.81 -1.89
C ASP A 413 4.33 -36.14 -0.76
N LYS A 414 3.14 -35.62 -1.10
CA LYS A 414 2.22 -34.86 -0.23
C LYS A 414 2.72 -33.48 0.21
N SER A 415 3.81 -32.98 -0.36
CA SER A 415 4.19 -31.58 -0.17
C SER A 415 3.25 -30.64 -0.94
N MET A 416 3.11 -29.40 -0.45
CA MET A 416 2.18 -28.40 -1.01
C MET A 416 2.96 -27.32 -1.75
N LEU A 417 2.47 -26.89 -2.91
CA LEU A 417 3.08 -25.87 -3.75
C LEU A 417 2.03 -24.85 -4.22
N ASN A 418 2.45 -23.59 -4.39
CA ASN A 418 1.61 -22.45 -4.80
C ASN A 418 0.34 -22.28 -3.95
N CYS A 419 0.48 -21.71 -2.75
CA CYS A 419 -0.67 -21.23 -1.97
C CYS A 419 -1.19 -19.95 -2.62
N LEU A 420 -2.24 -20.06 -3.42
CA LEU A 420 -2.93 -18.89 -3.96
C LEU A 420 -4.08 -18.54 -3.01
N THR A 421 -4.08 -17.30 -2.50
CA THR A 421 -5.29 -16.75 -1.89
C THR A 421 -6.24 -16.43 -3.04
N LEU A 422 -7.38 -17.09 -3.10
CA LEU A 422 -8.49 -16.64 -3.94
C LEU A 422 -8.96 -15.33 -3.30
N GLY A 423 -8.59 -14.21 -3.89
CA GLY A 423 -8.89 -12.87 -3.36
C GLY A 423 -10.39 -12.67 -3.09
N PRO A 424 -10.76 -11.68 -2.26
CA PRO A 424 -12.15 -11.46 -1.90
C PRO A 424 -12.93 -10.86 -3.08
N GLU A 425 -13.85 -11.62 -3.67
CA GLU A 425 -15.00 -11.04 -4.36
C GLU A 425 -16.29 -11.28 -3.56
N ILE A 426 -16.69 -10.21 -2.88
CA ILE A 426 -18.06 -9.72 -2.67
C ILE A 426 -18.97 -10.43 -1.61
N VAL A 427 -19.67 -9.56 -0.89
CA VAL A 427 -20.62 -9.68 0.23
C VAL A 427 -21.76 -10.71 0.00
N PRO A 428 -22.35 -11.32 1.06
CA PRO A 428 -23.51 -12.19 0.95
C PRO A 428 -24.70 -11.47 0.31
N VAL A 429 -25.29 -12.06 -0.74
CA VAL A 429 -26.63 -11.66 -1.19
C VAL A 429 -27.63 -12.08 -0.11
N ALA A 430 -28.30 -11.12 0.50
CA ALA A 430 -29.40 -11.41 1.42
C ALA A 430 -30.59 -12.07 0.69
N SER A 431 -31.06 -13.17 1.27
CA SER A 431 -32.42 -13.75 1.21
C SER A 431 -32.88 -14.52 -0.04
N ASN A 432 -33.19 -15.80 0.18
CA ASN A 432 -34.22 -16.63 -0.46
C ASN A 432 -34.41 -16.50 -2.00
N VAL A 433 -33.43 -16.96 -2.78
CA VAL A 433 -33.64 -17.30 -4.20
C VAL A 433 -33.70 -18.83 -4.34
N PRO A 434 -34.78 -19.44 -4.87
CA PRO A 434 -34.98 -20.90 -4.83
C PRO A 434 -34.01 -21.73 -5.69
N ARG A 435 -33.16 -21.10 -6.50
CA ARG A 435 -32.07 -21.72 -7.25
C ARG A 435 -31.01 -20.65 -7.52
N LEU A 436 -29.81 -20.81 -6.95
CA LEU A 436 -28.63 -20.15 -7.49
C LEU A 436 -28.06 -21.04 -8.59
N ASP A 437 -27.72 -20.45 -9.74
CA ASP A 437 -26.80 -21.08 -10.67
C ASP A 437 -25.45 -21.30 -9.97
N PRO A 438 -24.68 -22.36 -10.31
CA PRO A 438 -23.39 -22.61 -9.69
C PRO A 438 -22.49 -21.38 -9.80
N MET A 439 -22.01 -20.88 -8.67
CA MET A 439 -21.00 -19.83 -8.66
C MET A 439 -19.70 -20.42 -9.20
N THR A 440 -19.20 -19.81 -10.28
CA THR A 440 -17.94 -20.21 -10.93
C THR A 440 -16.91 -19.13 -10.65
N TYR A 441 -15.82 -19.49 -9.99
CA TYR A 441 -14.71 -18.58 -9.71
C TYR A 441 -13.78 -18.50 -10.94
N PRO A 442 -13.17 -17.34 -11.22
CA PRO A 442 -12.41 -17.13 -12.47
C PRO A 442 -11.21 -18.06 -12.62
N LEU A 443 -10.88 -18.34 -13.89
CA LEU A 443 -9.84 -19.29 -14.31
C LEU A 443 -8.46 -18.94 -13.75
N MET A 444 -7.82 -19.88 -13.07
CA MET A 444 -6.41 -19.78 -12.70
C MET A 444 -5.53 -20.32 -13.84
N ASP A 445 -4.56 -19.53 -14.32
CA ASP A 445 -3.46 -20.06 -15.13
C ASP A 445 -2.36 -20.58 -14.19
N LEU A 446 -2.35 -21.89 -13.94
CA LEU A 446 -1.36 -22.56 -13.08
C LEU A 446 -0.30 -23.21 -13.96
N GLU A 447 0.97 -23.12 -13.59
CA GLU A 447 2.06 -23.80 -14.28
C GLU A 447 2.42 -25.11 -13.55
N VAL A 448 2.45 -26.24 -14.28
CA VAL A 448 2.93 -27.51 -13.73
C VAL A 448 4.40 -27.36 -13.38
N PRO A 449 4.82 -27.58 -12.12
CA PRO A 449 6.22 -27.44 -11.72
C PRO A 449 7.15 -28.34 -12.54
N ALA A 450 8.39 -27.90 -12.75
CA ALA A 450 9.42 -28.72 -13.39
C ALA A 450 9.88 -29.85 -12.45
N GLY A 451 9.35 -31.06 -12.64
CA GLY A 451 9.90 -32.31 -12.07
C GLY A 451 8.95 -33.19 -11.24
N ILE A 452 9.24 -34.50 -11.32
CA ILE A 452 8.61 -35.72 -10.75
C ILE A 452 7.29 -36.18 -11.43
N PRO A 453 7.34 -37.12 -12.40
CA PRO A 453 6.15 -37.78 -12.92
C PRO A 453 5.36 -38.46 -11.80
N GLY A 454 4.04 -38.33 -11.82
CA GLY A 454 3.21 -38.87 -10.74
C GLY A 454 1.77 -38.35 -10.72
N SER A 455 1.04 -38.74 -9.68
CA SER A 455 -0.32 -38.27 -9.42
C SER A 455 -0.27 -37.04 -8.52
N TYR A 456 -0.88 -35.96 -9.00
CA TYR A 456 -1.02 -34.68 -8.33
C TYR A 456 -2.49 -34.45 -7.97
N GLU A 457 -2.75 -33.52 -7.06
CA GLU A 457 -4.11 -33.12 -6.70
C GLU A 457 -4.19 -31.59 -6.59
N VAL A 458 -5.19 -30.98 -7.24
CA VAL A 458 -5.58 -29.60 -6.93
C VAL A 458 -6.61 -29.63 -5.82
N MET A 459 -6.33 -28.92 -4.74
CA MET A 459 -7.23 -28.77 -3.61
C MET A 459 -7.69 -27.33 -3.53
N ALA A 460 -9.00 -27.12 -3.45
CA ALA A 460 -9.60 -25.83 -3.19
C ALA A 460 -10.52 -25.92 -1.99
N GLY A 461 -10.38 -24.99 -1.05
CA GLY A 461 -11.12 -25.04 0.21
C GLY A 461 -11.56 -23.67 0.69
N PHE A 462 -12.68 -23.65 1.40
CA PHE A 462 -13.14 -22.49 2.16
C PHE A 462 -12.82 -22.68 3.63
N PHE A 463 -12.14 -21.70 4.21
CA PHE A 463 -11.62 -21.75 5.57
C PHE A 463 -12.31 -20.71 6.44
N ASP A 464 -12.40 -21.02 7.73
CA ASP A 464 -12.85 -20.04 8.71
C ASP A 464 -11.76 -18.95 8.83
N PRO A 465 -12.07 -17.67 8.57
CA PRO A 465 -11.10 -16.60 8.64
C PRO A 465 -10.49 -16.41 10.04
N SER A 466 -11.12 -16.95 11.08
CA SER A 466 -10.70 -16.85 12.48
C SER A 466 -9.75 -17.95 12.95
N GLN A 467 -9.47 -18.95 12.11
CA GLN A 467 -8.64 -20.10 12.47
C GLN A 467 -7.33 -20.10 11.66
N PRO A 468 -6.17 -20.39 12.30
CA PRO A 468 -4.93 -20.58 11.55
C PRO A 468 -5.08 -21.80 10.64
N ILE A 469 -4.72 -21.64 9.38
CA ILE A 469 -4.72 -22.72 8.39
C ILE A 469 -3.40 -23.45 8.50
N THR A 470 -3.44 -24.67 9.02
CA THR A 470 -2.27 -25.52 9.23
C THR A 470 -2.21 -26.68 8.25
N LYS A 471 -3.38 -27.08 7.72
CA LYS A 471 -3.54 -28.15 6.74
C LYS A 471 -4.81 -27.95 5.91
N PRO A 472 -4.92 -28.53 4.70
CA PRO A 472 -6.10 -28.37 3.86
C PRO A 472 -7.41 -28.88 4.49
N GLU A 473 -7.31 -29.82 5.44
CA GLU A 473 -8.45 -30.35 6.19
C GLU A 473 -9.08 -29.33 7.17
N ASP A 474 -8.44 -28.17 7.36
CA ASP A 474 -8.99 -27.08 8.17
C ASP A 474 -10.11 -26.31 7.42
N ALA A 475 -10.32 -26.62 6.13
CA ALA A 475 -11.43 -26.08 5.35
C ALA A 475 -12.77 -26.66 5.80
N PHE A 476 -13.77 -25.79 6.00
CA PHE A 476 -15.13 -26.22 6.28
C PHE A 476 -15.88 -26.68 5.03
N LEU A 477 -15.33 -26.40 3.83
CA LEU A 477 -15.81 -26.93 2.56
C LEU A 477 -14.62 -27.26 1.65
N LEU A 478 -14.36 -28.57 1.56
CA LEU A 478 -13.34 -29.30 0.82
C LEU A 478 -13.67 -29.64 -0.65
N ALA A 479 -12.94 -29.20 -1.68
CA ALA A 479 -12.97 -29.85 -3.00
C ALA A 479 -11.58 -30.27 -3.48
N ARG A 480 -11.55 -31.36 -4.25
CA ARG A 480 -10.34 -32.04 -4.70
C ARG A 480 -10.49 -32.48 -6.15
N SER A 481 -9.43 -32.35 -6.95
CA SER A 481 -9.40 -32.85 -8.32
C SER A 481 -8.02 -33.40 -8.67
N PRO A 482 -7.88 -34.72 -8.90
CA PRO A 482 -6.61 -35.33 -9.24
C PRO A 482 -6.23 -35.12 -10.72
N PHE A 483 -4.94 -35.04 -11.01
CA PHE A 483 -4.38 -35.08 -12.36
C PHE A 483 -3.04 -35.82 -12.39
N THR A 484 -2.60 -36.22 -13.59
CA THR A 484 -1.32 -36.92 -13.77
C THR A 484 -0.33 -36.05 -14.53
N VAL A 485 0.94 -36.02 -14.08
CA VAL A 485 2.03 -35.40 -14.83
C VAL A 485 2.87 -36.50 -15.48
N ARG A 486 3.08 -36.39 -16.80
CA ARG A 486 3.91 -37.31 -17.58
C ARG A 486 5.33 -36.80 -17.75
#